data_AF-A0A926RM88-F1
#
_entry.id   AF-A0A926RM88-F1
#
_cell.length_a   1.000
_cell.length_b   1.000
_cell.length_c   1.000
_cell.angle_alpha   90.00
_cell.angle_beta   90.00
_cell.angle_gamma   90.00
#
_symmetry.space_group_name_H-M   'P 1'
#
loop_
_entity.id
_entity.type
_entity.pdbx_description
1 polymer ?
#
loop_
_entity_poly.entity_id
_entity_poly.type
_entity_poly.pdbx_seq_one_letter_code
_entity_poly.pdbx_strand_id
1 'polypeptide(L)'
;MLKIFKSILISFVFIFSSILNSYSLDISTILRNQQLTVFDIGVFRLQEDLKKTYPVIKQHSAAKYEEIYLDVVSSWWRNSVDMLVSIPMKEGLDKSTYMSDSFRCRNIFNSVRDHLLKDQNLSNYRYTMATSYLTSIFSTPSNWPKWRYDPMVLEELVNLVRLEVTLYPTPDLAFSNNSNPVSCKGGLETETNEIVISMKYN
;
A
#
# COMPACT_ATOMS: atom_id res chain seq x y z
N MET A 1 -20.73 -35.05 -58.75
CA MET A 1 -20.31 -34.86 -57.33
C MET A 1 -19.09 -33.95 -57.15
N LEU A 2 -18.04 -34.01 -57.98
CA LEU A 2 -16.83 -33.17 -57.85
C LEU A 2 -17.05 -31.64 -57.91
N LYS A 3 -18.00 -31.15 -58.71
CA LYS A 3 -18.31 -29.70 -58.81
C LYS A 3 -18.99 -29.13 -57.56
N ILE A 4 -19.85 -29.92 -56.91
CA ILE A 4 -20.55 -29.54 -55.67
C ILE A 4 -19.54 -29.49 -54.51
N PHE A 5 -18.64 -30.46 -54.43
CA PHE A 5 -17.55 -30.47 -53.44
C PHE A 5 -16.61 -29.27 -53.58
N LYS A 6 -16.25 -28.85 -54.81
CA LYS A 6 -15.44 -27.64 -55.03
C LYS A 6 -16.17 -26.36 -54.58
N SER A 7 -17.48 -26.26 -54.83
CA SER A 7 -18.28 -25.10 -54.42
C SER A 7 -18.41 -24.99 -52.89
N ILE A 8 -18.56 -26.13 -52.20
CA ILE A 8 -18.58 -26.18 -50.73
C ILE A 8 -17.22 -25.81 -50.15
N LEU A 9 -16.13 -26.30 -50.76
CA LEU A 9 -14.76 -25.99 -50.31
C LEU A 9 -14.44 -24.50 -50.46
N ILE A 10 -14.85 -23.87 -51.56
CA ILE A 10 -14.65 -22.42 -51.79
C ILE A 10 -15.48 -21.60 -50.79
N SER A 11 -16.71 -22.01 -50.48
CA SER A 11 -17.52 -21.36 -49.45
C SER A 11 -16.90 -21.49 -48.05
N PHE A 12 -16.32 -22.65 -47.72
CA PHE A 12 -15.61 -22.85 -46.45
C PHE A 12 -14.34 -21.98 -46.34
N VAL A 13 -13.58 -21.82 -47.43
CA VAL A 13 -12.40 -20.95 -47.47
C VAL A 13 -12.78 -19.48 -47.32
N PHE A 14 -13.89 -19.04 -47.92
CA PHE A 14 -14.39 -17.68 -47.74
C PHE A 14 -14.88 -17.41 -46.31
N ILE A 15 -15.55 -18.39 -45.67
CA ILE A 15 -15.99 -18.27 -44.27
C ILE A 15 -14.79 -18.30 -43.30
N PHE A 16 -13.74 -19.08 -43.59
CA PHE A 16 -12.51 -19.04 -42.78
C PHE A 16 -11.74 -17.72 -42.93
N SER A 17 -11.78 -17.10 -44.13
CA SER A 17 -11.11 -15.82 -44.38
C SER A 17 -11.78 -14.63 -43.68
N SER A 18 -13.09 -14.69 -43.40
CA SER A 18 -13.80 -13.65 -42.64
C SER A 18 -13.65 -13.78 -41.12
N ILE A 19 -13.27 -14.96 -40.59
CA ILE A 19 -12.96 -15.17 -39.17
C ILE A 19 -11.55 -14.67 -38.80
N LEU A 20 -10.67 -14.51 -39.80
CA LEU A 20 -9.29 -14.04 -39.60
C LEU A 20 -9.16 -12.51 -39.52
N ASN A 21 -10.24 -11.75 -39.74
CA ASN A 21 -10.22 -10.30 -39.57
C ASN A 21 -10.56 -9.91 -38.12
N SER A 22 -9.53 -9.42 -37.45
CA SER A 22 -9.53 -8.49 -36.31
C SER A 22 -10.07 -8.99 -34.96
N TYR A 23 -9.40 -10.00 -34.39
CA TYR A 23 -9.04 -9.91 -32.97
C TYR A 23 -7.73 -9.14 -32.86
N SER A 24 -7.72 -7.85 -33.22
CA SER A 24 -6.74 -6.97 -32.61
C SER A 24 -7.14 -6.90 -31.14
N LEU A 25 -6.47 -7.70 -30.31
CA LEU A 25 -6.50 -7.58 -28.85
C LEU A 25 -5.89 -6.21 -28.52
N ASP A 26 -6.67 -5.15 -28.75
CA ASP A 26 -6.30 -3.81 -28.38
C ASP A 26 -6.21 -3.81 -26.86
N ILE A 27 -4.98 -3.74 -26.36
CA ILE A 27 -4.65 -3.74 -24.94
C ILE A 27 -5.45 -2.65 -24.23
N SER A 28 -5.72 -1.51 -24.88
CA SER A 28 -6.52 -0.45 -24.28
C SER A 28 -7.97 -0.88 -24.04
N THR A 29 -8.54 -1.70 -24.91
CA THR A 29 -9.88 -2.28 -24.75
C THR A 29 -9.90 -3.31 -23.62
N ILE A 30 -8.86 -4.14 -23.52
CA ILE A 30 -8.72 -5.12 -22.43
C ILE A 30 -8.59 -4.42 -21.07
N LEU A 31 -7.70 -3.43 -20.97
CA LEU A 31 -7.45 -2.68 -19.73
C LEU A 31 -8.67 -1.85 -19.31
N ARG A 32 -9.40 -1.24 -20.25
CA ARG A 32 -10.64 -0.50 -19.95
C ARG A 32 -11.77 -1.41 -19.47
N ASN A 33 -11.76 -2.68 -19.87
CA ASN A 33 -12.76 -3.66 -19.47
C ASN A 33 -12.45 -4.34 -18.13
N GLN A 34 -11.24 -4.17 -17.58
CA GLN A 34 -10.91 -4.63 -16.23
C GLN A 34 -11.53 -3.68 -15.20
N GLN A 35 -12.49 -4.18 -14.43
CA GLN A 35 -13.11 -3.42 -13.34
C GLN A 35 -12.20 -3.46 -12.11
N LEU A 36 -11.79 -2.29 -11.61
CA LEU A 36 -11.13 -2.18 -10.32
C LEU A 36 -12.11 -2.50 -9.19
N THR A 37 -11.65 -3.30 -8.23
CA THR A 37 -12.45 -3.60 -7.05
C THR A 37 -12.43 -2.42 -6.07
N VAL A 38 -13.39 -2.40 -5.14
CA VAL A 38 -13.39 -1.42 -4.04
C VAL A 38 -12.12 -1.54 -3.19
N PHE A 39 -11.59 -2.75 -3.06
CA PHE A 39 -10.33 -3.02 -2.39
C PHE A 39 -9.15 -2.35 -3.10
N ASP A 40 -9.03 -2.54 -4.42
CA ASP A 40 -7.96 -1.93 -5.22
C ASP A 40 -8.01 -0.39 -5.15
N ILE A 41 -9.22 0.17 -5.26
CA ILE A 41 -9.44 1.61 -5.11
C ILE A 41 -9.03 2.09 -3.71
N GLY A 42 -9.34 1.33 -2.67
CA GLY A 42 -8.93 1.63 -1.30
C GLY A 42 -7.41 1.65 -1.15
N VAL A 43 -6.71 0.66 -1.70
CA VAL A 43 -5.23 0.61 -1.72
C VAL A 43 -4.65 1.85 -2.43
N PHE A 44 -5.18 2.23 -3.59
CA PHE A 44 -4.72 3.44 -4.29
C PHE A 44 -4.97 4.72 -3.49
N ARG A 45 -6.12 4.84 -2.81
CA ARG A 45 -6.41 5.99 -1.94
C ARG A 45 -5.44 6.06 -0.76
N LEU A 46 -5.14 4.94 -0.11
CA LEU A 46 -4.12 4.88 0.95
C LEU A 46 -2.77 5.35 0.43
N GLN A 47 -2.36 4.90 -0.76
CA GLN A 47 -1.07 5.27 -1.33
C GLN A 47 -0.99 6.78 -1.60
N GLU A 48 -2.05 7.37 -2.14
CA GLU A 48 -2.12 8.81 -2.38
C GLU A 48 -2.13 9.62 -1.07
N ASP A 49 -2.81 9.15 -0.03
CA ASP A 49 -2.78 9.79 1.28
C ASP A 49 -1.42 9.64 1.97
N LEU A 50 -0.76 8.48 1.83
CA LEU A 50 0.58 8.24 2.36
C LEU A 50 1.59 9.20 1.75
N LYS A 51 1.53 9.47 0.44
CA LYS A 51 2.39 10.46 -0.22
C LYS A 51 2.23 11.86 0.37
N LYS A 52 1.01 12.24 0.77
CA LYS A 52 0.74 13.54 1.42
C LYS A 52 1.36 13.67 2.81
N THR A 53 1.84 12.58 3.42
CA THR A 53 2.53 12.60 4.72
C THR A 53 4.00 13.03 4.64
N TYR A 54 4.56 13.21 3.43
CA TYR A 54 5.94 13.67 3.28
C TYR A 54 6.33 14.92 4.13
N PRO A 55 5.50 15.98 4.24
CA PRO A 55 5.84 17.15 5.05
C PRO A 55 6.08 16.82 6.53
N VAL A 56 5.36 15.84 7.08
CA VAL A 56 5.56 15.43 8.49
C VAL A 56 6.75 14.49 8.63
N ILE A 57 7.05 13.66 7.63
CA ILE A 57 8.25 12.82 7.60
C ILE A 57 9.52 13.69 7.55
N LYS A 58 9.50 14.77 6.74
CA LYS A 58 10.61 15.72 6.58
C LYS A 58 11.00 16.42 7.88
N GLN A 59 10.09 16.53 8.86
CA GLN A 59 10.43 17.09 10.17
C GLN A 59 11.42 16.22 10.96
N HIS A 60 11.51 14.93 10.61
CA HIS A 60 12.34 13.94 11.27
C HIS A 60 13.50 13.43 10.40
N SER A 61 13.66 13.95 9.17
CA SER A 61 14.72 13.53 8.25
C SER A 61 15.16 14.64 7.30
N ALA A 62 16.47 14.69 7.03
CA ALA A 62 17.05 15.57 6.01
C ALA A 62 16.95 14.97 4.58
N ALA A 63 16.41 13.75 4.44
CA ALA A 63 16.23 13.10 3.15
C ALA A 63 15.28 13.90 2.25
N LYS A 64 15.58 13.94 0.95
CA LYS A 64 14.69 14.54 -0.05
C LYS A 64 13.53 13.59 -0.36
N TYR A 65 12.47 14.11 -0.97
CA TYR A 65 11.29 13.31 -1.32
C TYR A 65 11.66 12.10 -2.19
N GLU A 66 12.55 12.31 -3.17
CA GLU A 66 12.97 11.29 -4.13
C GLU A 66 13.81 10.18 -3.51
N GLU A 67 14.36 10.42 -2.31
CA GLU A 67 15.16 9.46 -1.56
C GLU A 67 14.31 8.63 -0.59
N ILE A 68 13.08 9.06 -0.31
CA ILE A 68 12.16 8.36 0.59
C ILE A 68 11.25 7.46 -0.24
N TYR A 69 11.21 6.17 0.12
CA TYR A 69 10.29 5.23 -0.52
C TYR A 69 8.98 5.18 0.27
N LEU A 70 7.89 5.57 -0.41
CA LEU A 70 6.52 5.55 0.10
C LEU A 70 5.68 4.66 -0.80
N ASP A 71 5.10 3.60 -0.26
CA ASP A 71 4.27 2.69 -1.04
C ASP A 71 3.23 1.96 -0.19
N VAL A 72 2.23 1.38 -0.84
CA VAL A 72 1.21 0.56 -0.18
C VAL A 72 1.11 -0.78 -0.91
N VAL A 73 1.39 -1.85 -0.18
CA VAL A 73 1.45 -3.20 -0.74
C VAL A 73 0.40 -4.06 -0.07
N SER A 74 -0.43 -4.75 -0.86
CA SER A 74 -1.36 -5.75 -0.35
C SER A 74 -0.78 -7.15 -0.50
N SER A 75 -1.05 -8.02 0.48
CA SER A 75 -0.65 -9.42 0.45
C SER A 75 -1.85 -10.32 0.73
N TRP A 76 -2.24 -11.09 -0.28
CA TRP A 76 -3.31 -12.09 -0.12
C TRP A 76 -2.95 -13.16 0.92
N TRP A 77 -1.72 -13.65 0.91
CA TRP A 77 -1.26 -14.72 1.80
C TRP A 77 -1.16 -14.29 3.27
N ARG A 78 -0.77 -13.03 3.50
CA ARG A 78 -0.65 -12.48 4.86
C ARG A 78 -1.93 -11.81 5.34
N ASN A 79 -2.94 -11.72 4.47
CA ASN A 79 -4.15 -10.94 4.68
C ASN A 79 -3.82 -9.55 5.25
N SER A 80 -2.98 -8.80 4.53
CA SER A 80 -2.46 -7.50 4.97
C SER A 80 -2.47 -6.46 3.86
N VAL A 81 -2.60 -5.20 4.25
CA VAL A 81 -2.28 -4.01 3.46
C VAL A 81 -1.24 -3.21 4.24
N ASP A 82 0.00 -3.28 3.79
CA ASP A 82 1.16 -2.67 4.44
C ASP A 82 1.48 -1.32 3.78
N MET A 83 1.33 -0.23 4.53
CA MET A 83 1.82 1.11 4.18
C MET A 83 3.29 1.20 4.59
N LEU A 84 4.17 1.39 3.61
CA LEU A 84 5.62 1.35 3.77
C LEU A 84 6.19 2.76 3.68
N VAL A 85 6.95 3.14 4.70
CA VAL A 85 7.71 4.40 4.76
C VAL A 85 9.17 4.07 5.01
N SER A 86 10.00 4.07 3.97
CA SER A 86 11.43 3.76 4.10
C SER A 86 12.27 5.02 3.90
N ILE A 87 13.11 5.33 4.88
CA ILE A 87 13.88 6.58 4.95
C ILE A 87 15.38 6.24 5.04
N PRO A 88 16.22 6.79 4.13
CA PRO A 88 17.65 6.56 4.16
C PRO A 88 18.33 7.33 5.29
N MET A 89 19.32 6.69 5.90
CA MET A 89 20.10 7.21 7.02
C MET A 89 21.58 7.27 6.65
N LYS A 90 22.20 8.44 6.89
CA LYS A 90 23.63 8.68 6.64
C LYS A 90 24.50 8.45 7.89
N GLU A 91 23.89 8.38 9.06
CA GLU A 91 24.53 8.18 10.36
C GLU A 91 23.63 7.34 11.27
N GLY A 92 24.21 6.75 12.32
CA GLY A 92 23.53 5.88 13.28
C GLY A 92 23.29 4.46 12.76
N LEU A 93 22.16 3.87 13.16
CA LEU A 93 21.75 2.50 12.85
C LEU A 93 22.73 1.42 13.33
N ASP A 94 23.39 1.67 14.46
CA ASP A 94 24.28 0.74 15.13
C ASP A 94 23.81 0.42 16.56
N LYS A 95 24.59 -0.39 17.29
CA LYS A 95 24.24 -0.79 18.67
C LYS A 95 24.23 0.40 19.64
N SER A 96 25.07 1.41 19.41
CA SER A 96 25.18 2.59 20.28
C SER A 96 24.04 3.57 20.07
N THR A 97 23.51 3.67 18.85
CA THR A 97 22.39 4.57 18.50
C THR A 97 21.02 3.89 18.54
N TYR A 98 20.95 2.59 18.87
CA TYR A 98 19.72 1.80 18.88
C TYR A 98 18.53 2.53 19.56
N MET A 99 18.76 3.08 20.74
CA MET A 99 17.70 3.75 21.51
C MET A 99 17.20 5.00 20.78
N SER A 100 18.11 5.86 20.31
CA SER A 100 17.74 7.07 19.56
C SER A 100 17.06 6.75 18.24
N ASP A 101 17.53 5.73 17.52
CA ASP A 101 16.97 5.31 16.24
C ASP A 101 15.57 4.71 16.41
N SER A 102 15.37 3.93 17.47
CA SER A 102 14.06 3.41 17.88
C SER A 102 13.06 4.53 18.18
N PHE A 103 13.48 5.56 18.93
CA PHE A 103 12.63 6.72 19.20
C PHE A 103 12.33 7.51 17.93
N ARG A 104 13.33 7.76 17.09
CA ARG A 104 13.16 8.46 15.81
C ARG A 104 12.15 7.73 14.91
N CYS A 105 12.32 6.42 14.78
CA CYS A 105 11.43 5.55 14.01
C CYS A 105 9.98 5.61 14.54
N ARG A 106 9.79 5.52 15.87
CA ARG A 106 8.46 5.68 16.50
C ARG A 106 7.86 7.08 16.29
N ASN A 107 8.67 8.13 16.37
CA ASN A 107 8.20 9.50 16.17
C ASN A 107 7.70 9.71 14.73
N ILE A 108 8.42 9.20 13.74
CA ILE A 108 7.99 9.21 12.35
C ILE A 108 6.69 8.43 12.18
N PHE A 109 6.60 7.22 12.75
CA PHE A 109 5.38 6.43 12.73
C PHE A 109 4.18 7.21 13.27
N ASN A 110 4.32 7.81 14.47
CA ASN A 110 3.27 8.61 15.08
C ASN A 110 2.90 9.80 14.19
N SER A 111 3.87 10.54 13.67
CA SER A 111 3.62 11.70 12.80
C SER A 111 2.88 11.33 11.51
N VAL A 112 3.25 10.21 10.87
CA VAL A 112 2.56 9.70 9.67
C VAL A 112 1.13 9.29 10.02
N ARG A 113 0.94 8.48 11.07
CA ARG A 113 -0.39 8.08 11.55
C ARG A 113 -1.27 9.30 11.84
N ASP A 114 -0.77 10.22 12.66
CA ASP A 114 -1.54 11.37 13.12
C ASP A 114 -1.93 12.28 11.94
N HIS A 115 -1.07 12.38 10.92
CA HIS A 115 -1.40 13.08 9.68
C HIS A 115 -2.52 12.38 8.90
N LEU A 116 -2.48 11.05 8.77
CA LEU A 116 -3.53 10.28 8.08
C LEU A 116 -4.88 10.39 8.80
N LEU A 117 -4.85 10.41 10.13
CA LEU A 117 -6.06 10.43 10.95
C LEU A 117 -6.57 11.85 11.29
N LYS A 118 -5.87 12.92 10.88
CA LYS A 118 -6.12 14.30 11.33
C LYS A 118 -7.53 14.83 11.05
N ASP A 119 -8.16 14.40 9.96
CA ASP A 119 -9.46 14.90 9.50
C ASP A 119 -10.63 14.04 10.02
N GLN A 120 -10.36 13.05 10.89
CA GLN A 120 -11.38 12.20 11.49
C GLN A 120 -12.00 12.86 12.72
N ASN A 121 -13.34 12.89 12.77
CA ASN A 121 -14.10 13.73 13.71
C ASN A 121 -14.36 13.04 15.08
N LEU A 122 -14.31 13.86 16.15
CA LEU A 122 -14.92 13.75 17.50
C LEU A 122 -14.46 12.72 18.55
N SER A 123 -13.54 11.79 18.30
CA SER A 123 -13.07 10.86 19.34
C SER A 123 -11.57 10.99 19.60
N ASN A 124 -11.17 11.06 20.87
CA ASN A 124 -9.76 10.95 21.29
C ASN A 124 -9.25 9.50 21.25
N TYR A 125 -10.10 8.52 20.90
CA TYR A 125 -9.75 7.12 20.89
C TYR A 125 -9.23 6.68 19.53
N ARG A 126 -7.96 6.22 19.48
CA ARG A 126 -7.23 5.91 18.25
C ARG A 126 -7.94 4.88 17.37
N TYR A 127 -8.52 3.85 17.96
CA TYR A 127 -9.27 2.83 17.24
C TYR A 127 -10.46 3.42 16.47
N THR A 128 -11.21 4.34 17.07
CA THR A 128 -12.35 5.00 16.41
C THR A 128 -11.89 5.85 15.23
N MET A 129 -10.79 6.59 15.40
CA MET A 129 -10.21 7.39 14.32
C MET A 129 -9.74 6.51 13.16
N ALA A 130 -9.00 5.43 13.46
CA ALA A 130 -8.53 4.46 12.48
C ALA A 130 -9.70 3.79 11.74
N THR A 131 -10.72 3.35 12.48
CA THR A 131 -11.93 2.72 11.90
C THR A 131 -12.64 3.68 10.94
N SER A 132 -12.86 4.94 11.37
CA SER A 132 -13.51 5.96 10.55
C SER A 132 -12.72 6.26 9.27
N TYR A 133 -11.41 6.45 9.41
CA TYR A 133 -10.51 6.69 8.29
C TYR A 133 -10.54 5.53 7.29
N LEU A 134 -10.28 4.30 7.74
CA LEU A 134 -10.22 3.13 6.87
C LEU A 134 -11.56 2.81 6.23
N THR A 135 -12.66 3.02 6.95
CA THR A 135 -14.00 2.90 6.36
C THR A 135 -14.20 3.89 5.23
N SER A 136 -13.73 5.14 5.38
CA SER A 136 -13.82 6.15 4.31
C SER A 136 -12.98 5.78 3.08
N ILE A 137 -11.79 5.21 3.31
CA ILE A 137 -10.86 4.77 2.26
C ILE A 137 -11.43 3.61 1.46
N PHE A 138 -11.85 2.53 2.14
CA PHE A 138 -12.27 1.27 1.53
C PHE A 138 -13.74 1.20 1.17
N SER A 139 -14.40 2.34 1.00
CA SER A 139 -15.81 2.36 0.67
C SER A 139 -16.15 3.22 -0.54
N THR A 140 -17.21 2.81 -1.24
CA THR A 140 -17.68 3.50 -2.45
C THR A 140 -18.54 4.71 -2.08
N PRO A 141 -18.43 5.83 -2.81
CA PRO A 141 -19.31 6.99 -2.61
C PRO A 141 -20.79 6.71 -2.89
N SER A 142 -21.09 5.75 -3.78
CA SER A 142 -22.41 5.60 -4.40
C SER A 142 -23.38 4.65 -3.67
N ASN A 143 -22.88 3.70 -2.88
CA ASN A 143 -23.71 2.82 -2.04
C ASN A 143 -23.08 2.74 -0.66
N TRP A 144 -23.88 3.01 0.38
CA TRP A 144 -23.47 2.81 1.77
C TRP A 144 -23.50 1.31 2.05
N PRO A 145 -22.35 0.62 2.06
CA PRO A 145 -22.34 -0.81 2.26
C PRO A 145 -22.82 -1.12 3.68
N LYS A 146 -23.71 -2.09 3.84
CA LYS A 146 -24.22 -2.51 5.16
C LYS A 146 -23.09 -2.92 6.12
N TRP A 147 -21.96 -3.40 5.60
CA TRP A 147 -20.80 -3.80 6.38
C TRP A 147 -20.17 -2.65 7.18
N ARG A 148 -20.38 -1.37 6.79
CA ARG A 148 -19.83 -0.22 7.54
C ARG A 148 -20.35 -0.11 8.98
N TYR A 149 -21.41 -0.84 9.31
CA TYR A 149 -22.01 -0.87 10.64
C TYR A 149 -21.79 -2.21 11.35
N ASP A 150 -21.12 -3.17 10.70
CA ASP A 150 -20.81 -4.47 11.27
C ASP A 150 -19.51 -4.37 12.07
N PRO A 151 -19.54 -4.48 13.42
CA PRO A 151 -18.35 -4.32 14.25
C PRO A 151 -17.25 -5.33 13.92
N MET A 152 -17.62 -6.56 13.53
CA MET A 152 -16.64 -7.61 13.20
C MET A 152 -15.87 -7.26 11.93
N VAL A 153 -16.58 -6.78 10.90
CA VAL A 153 -15.94 -6.38 9.64
C VAL A 153 -15.06 -5.14 9.84
N LEU A 154 -15.49 -4.20 10.69
CA LEU A 154 -14.69 -3.02 11.02
C LEU A 154 -13.41 -3.39 11.78
N GLU A 155 -13.48 -4.33 12.71
CA GLU A 155 -12.31 -4.85 13.42
C GLU A 155 -11.33 -5.56 12.46
N GLU A 156 -11.84 -6.38 11.55
CA GLU A 156 -11.01 -6.99 10.50
C GLU A 156 -10.35 -5.94 9.61
N LEU A 157 -11.08 -4.89 9.22
CA LEU A 157 -10.55 -3.81 8.40
C LEU A 157 -9.43 -3.03 9.11
N VAL A 158 -9.59 -2.76 10.40
CA VAL A 158 -8.53 -2.13 11.21
C VAL A 158 -7.30 -3.04 11.29
N ASN A 159 -7.51 -4.34 11.50
CA ASN A 159 -6.42 -5.31 11.61
C ASN A 159 -5.69 -5.60 10.28
N LEU A 160 -6.37 -5.38 9.16
CA LEU A 160 -5.86 -5.59 7.81
C LEU A 160 -4.75 -4.58 7.46
N VAL A 161 -4.89 -3.32 7.89
CA VAL A 161 -4.01 -2.23 7.48
C VAL A 161 -2.91 -1.99 8.51
N ARG A 162 -1.65 -2.04 8.06
CA ARG A 162 -0.47 -1.85 8.90
C ARG A 162 0.41 -0.75 8.35
N LEU A 163 0.96 0.07 9.23
CA LEU A 163 2.00 1.04 8.93
C LEU A 163 3.35 0.42 9.31
N GLU A 164 4.34 0.54 8.44
CA GLU A 164 5.71 0.14 8.69
C GLU A 164 6.65 1.27 8.29
N VAL A 165 7.36 1.81 9.27
CA VAL A 165 8.43 2.80 9.06
C VAL A 165 9.75 2.08 9.17
N THR A 166 10.63 2.23 8.18
CA THR A 166 11.96 1.63 8.16
C THR A 166 13.02 2.70 7.96
N LEU A 167 13.91 2.84 8.93
CA LEU A 167 15.15 3.58 8.80
C LEU A 167 16.20 2.63 8.24
N TYR A 168 16.64 2.85 7.00
CA TYR A 168 17.63 1.98 6.35
C TYR A 168 18.96 2.71 6.13
N PRO A 169 20.10 2.02 6.27
CA PRO A 169 21.40 2.65 6.05
C PRO A 169 21.59 2.94 4.56
N THR A 170 22.19 4.08 4.23
CA THR A 170 22.73 4.28 2.88
C THR A 170 23.83 3.26 2.61
N PRO A 171 24.15 2.97 1.33
CA PRO A 171 25.23 2.04 1.00
C PRO A 171 26.54 2.36 1.73
N ASP A 172 26.95 3.63 1.77
CA ASP A 172 28.17 4.07 2.45
C ASP A 172 28.14 3.76 3.96
N LEU A 173 27.01 3.98 4.63
CA LEU A 173 26.85 3.68 6.05
C LEU A 173 26.83 2.17 6.31
N ALA A 174 26.13 1.41 5.47
CA ALA A 174 26.05 -0.05 5.58
C ALA A 174 27.44 -0.71 5.47
N PHE A 175 28.26 -0.25 4.52
CA PHE A 175 29.61 -0.80 4.31
C PHE A 175 30.62 -0.35 5.37
N SER A 176 30.52 0.88 5.86
CA SER A 176 31.49 1.43 6.83
C SER A 176 31.28 0.90 8.25
N ASN A 177 30.02 0.77 8.69
CA ASN A 177 29.70 0.54 10.11
C ASN A 177 28.95 -0.77 10.38
N ASN A 178 28.77 -1.64 9.38
CA ASN A 178 27.92 -2.84 9.49
C ASN A 178 26.53 -2.51 10.08
N SER A 179 26.01 -1.33 9.72
CA SER A 179 24.75 -0.79 10.22
C SER A 179 23.58 -1.60 9.68
N ASN A 180 22.53 -1.72 10.49
CA ASN A 180 21.35 -2.52 10.16
C ASN A 180 20.06 -1.68 10.20
N PRO A 181 19.05 -2.01 9.39
CA PRO A 181 17.80 -1.28 9.40
C PRO A 181 17.09 -1.39 10.75
N VAL A 182 16.44 -0.30 11.15
CA VAL A 182 15.48 -0.26 12.27
C VAL A 182 14.10 -0.06 11.68
N SER A 183 13.14 -0.92 12.03
CA SER A 183 11.74 -0.76 11.61
C SER A 183 10.78 -0.68 12.79
N CYS A 184 9.69 0.06 12.59
CA CYS A 184 8.59 0.24 13.53
C CYS A 184 7.30 -0.13 12.82
N LYS A 185 6.58 -1.12 13.36
CA LYS A 185 5.36 -1.67 12.77
C LYS A 185 4.20 -1.65 13.76
N GLY A 186 3.02 -1.33 13.26
CA GLY A 186 1.77 -1.31 14.01
C GLY A 186 0.57 -1.03 13.09
N GLY A 187 -0.64 -1.19 13.60
CA GLY A 187 -1.83 -0.64 12.96
C GLY A 187 -1.97 0.87 13.22
N LEU A 188 -2.92 1.50 12.54
CA LEU A 188 -3.22 2.93 12.75
C LEU A 188 -3.87 3.18 14.12
N GLU A 189 -4.47 2.16 14.70
CA GLU A 189 -5.06 2.13 16.04
C GLU A 189 -4.02 1.95 17.15
N THR A 190 -2.83 1.45 16.83
CA THR A 190 -1.84 0.99 17.82
C THR A 190 -1.35 2.13 18.72
N GLU A 191 -1.29 1.86 20.03
CA GLU A 191 -0.75 2.79 21.00
C GLU A 191 0.77 2.94 20.87
N THR A 192 1.32 4.08 21.26
CA THR A 192 2.74 4.40 20.96
C THR A 192 3.72 3.45 21.65
N ASN A 193 3.38 2.94 22.83
CA ASN A 193 4.13 1.93 23.57
C ASN A 193 4.01 0.52 22.99
N GLU A 194 2.97 0.24 22.19
CA GLU A 194 2.68 -1.05 21.58
C GLU A 194 3.28 -1.20 20.18
N ILE A 195 3.81 -0.11 19.60
CA ILE A 195 4.52 -0.15 18.32
C ILE A 195 5.73 -1.09 18.44
N VAL A 196 5.70 -2.14 17.61
CA VAL A 196 6.73 -3.17 17.54
C VAL A 196 7.95 -2.59 16.83
N ILE A 197 9.08 -2.56 17.53
CA ILE A 197 10.37 -2.20 16.94
C ILE A 197 11.12 -3.48 16.59
N SER A 198 11.69 -3.52 15.40
CA SER A 198 12.61 -4.60 15.00
C SER A 198 13.93 -4.02 14.51
N MET A 199 15.03 -4.61 14.96
CA MET A 199 16.37 -4.37 14.43
C MET A 199 17.03 -5.72 14.22
N LYS A 200 17.50 -5.98 13.01
CA LYS A 200 18.24 -7.21 12.70
C LYS A 200 19.71 -6.92 12.93
N TYR A 201 20.27 -7.35 14.06
CA TYR A 201 21.73 -7.35 14.19
C TYR A 201 22.28 -8.60 13.51
N ASN A 202 23.25 -8.42 12.60
CA ASN A 202 24.11 -9.50 12.14
C ASN A 202 25.05 -9.97 13.27
#